data_AF-A0A7K6EEV6-F1
#
_entry.id   AF-A0A7K6EEV6-F1
#
_cell.length_a   1.000
_cell.length_b   1.000
_cell.length_c   1.000
_cell.angle_alpha   90.00
_cell.angle_beta   90.00
_cell.angle_gamma   90.00
#
_symmetry.space_group_name_H-M   'P 1'
#
loop_
_entity.id
_entity.type
_entity.pdbx_description
1 polymer ?
#
loop_
_entity_poly.entity_id
_entity_poly.type
_entity_poly.pdbx_seq_one_letter_code
_entity_poly.pdbx_strand_id
1 'polypeptide(L)' 'AMKFLYKEEHPFEKRRCEGEKIRKKYPDRVPVIVEKAPKARIGDLDKKKYLVPSDLTGEQLW' A
#
# COMPACT_ATOMS: atom_id res chain seq x y z
N ALA A 1 6.54 17.14 -3.69
CA ALA A 1 6.59 15.70 -3.38
C ALA A 1 5.21 15.25 -2.88
N MET A 2 4.76 14.06 -3.27
CA MET A 2 3.52 13.50 -2.72
C MET A 2 3.72 13.13 -1.25
N LYS A 3 2.83 13.64 -0.38
CA LYS A 3 2.76 13.21 1.02
C LYS A 3 1.71 12.12 1.13
N PHE A 4 2.07 11.02 1.78
CA PHE A 4 1.17 9.90 2.05
C PHE A 4 0.63 10.05 3.47
N LEU A 5 -0.68 10.19 3.62
CA LEU A 5 -1.35 10.31 4.92
C LEU A 5 -1.04 9.10 5.80
N TYR A 6 -0.97 7.90 5.22
CA TYR A 6 -0.63 6.68 5.96
C TYR A 6 0.73 6.77 6.64
N LYS A 7 1.71 7.45 6.03
CA LYS A 7 3.05 7.63 6.62
C LYS A 7 3.06 8.68 7.74
N GLU A 8 2.13 9.64 7.71
CA GLU A 8 1.96 10.66 8.75
C GLU A 8 1.22 10.09 9.97
N GLU A 9 0.17 9.29 9.75
CA GLU A 9 -0.63 8.64 10.80
C GLU A 9 0.11 7.47 11.48
N HIS A 10 1.01 6.79 10.76
CA HIS A 10 1.67 5.59 11.24
C HIS A 10 3.19 5.79 11.31
N PRO A 11 3.78 5.80 12.54
CA PRO A 11 5.21 5.87 12.73
C PRO A 11 5.96 4.78 11.95
N PHE A 12 7.17 5.10 11.50
CA PHE A 12 7.99 4.20 10.68
C PHE A 12 8.14 2.81 11.31
N GLU A 13 8.44 2.74 12.60
CA GLU A 13 8.65 1.48 13.32
C GLU A 13 7.43 0.56 13.29
N LYS A 14 6.22 1.12 13.45
CA LYS A 14 4.98 0.34 13.35
C LYS A 14 4.76 -0.18 11.93
N ARG A 15 5.00 0.65 10.91
CA ARG A 15 4.87 0.25 9.48
C ARG A 15 5.88 -0.84 9.12
N ARG A 16 7.12 -0.73 9.60
CA ARG A 16 8.17 -1.73 9.38
C ARG A 16 7.80 -3.07 10.01
N CYS A 17 7.46 -3.08 11.29
CA CYS A 17 7.09 -4.31 12.01
C CYS A 17 5.89 -5.02 11.37
N GLU A 18 4.84 -4.25 11.00
CA GLU A 18 3.69 -4.82 10.31
C GLU A 18 4.05 -5.38 8.93
N GLY A 19 4.84 -4.63 8.14
CA GLY A 19 5.34 -5.04 6.83
C GLY A 19 6.18 -6.32 6.87
N GLU A 20 7.04 -6.47 7.86
CA GLU A 20 7.84 -7.69 8.06
C GLU A 20 6.97 -8.87 8.44
N LYS A 21 6.01 -8.68 9.37
CA LYS A 21 5.09 -9.73 9.80
C LYS A 21 4.23 -10.24 8.64
N ILE A 22 3.69 -9.33 7.82
CA ILE A 22 2.81 -9.71 6.70
C ILE A 22 3.59 -10.41 5.57
N ARG A 23 4.82 -9.96 5.27
CA ARG A 23 5.68 -10.62 4.27
C ARG A 23 6.11 -12.02 4.71
N LYS A 24 6.36 -12.24 6.00
CA LYS A 24 6.61 -13.59 6.54
C LYS A 24 5.38 -14.49 6.43
N LYS A 25 4.18 -13.93 6.63
CA LYS A 25 2.92 -14.68 6.57
C LYS A 25 2.50 -15.02 5.12
N TYR A 26 2.81 -14.16 4.17
CA TYR A 26 2.45 -14.30 2.76
C TYR A 26 3.68 -14.01 1.88
N PRO A 27 4.60 -14.97 1.72
CA PRO A 27 5.90 -14.74 1.05
C PRO A 27 5.77 -14.37 -0.43
N ASP A 28 4.75 -14.91 -1.11
CA ASP A 28 4.50 -14.66 -2.54
C ASP A 28 3.65 -13.40 -2.78
N ARG A 29 3.49 -12.56 -1.76
CA ARG A 29 2.69 -11.35 -1.86
C ARG A 29 3.38 -10.11 -1.32
N VAL A 30 3.03 -8.97 -1.91
CA VAL A 30 3.59 -7.66 -1.58
C VAL A 30 2.51 -6.79 -0.94
N PRO A 31 2.73 -6.28 0.29
CA PRO A 31 1.82 -5.32 0.90
C PRO A 31 1.97 -3.94 0.23
N VAL A 32 0.87 -3.39 -0.28
CA VAL A 32 0.84 -2.11 -1.00
C VAL A 32 -0.13 -1.15 -0.31
N ILE A 33 0.31 0.09 -0.12
CA ILE A 33 -0.54 1.20 0.34
C ILE A 33 -0.90 2.07 -0.86
N VAL A 34 -2.20 2.24 -1.13
CA VAL A 34 -2.71 3.04 -2.24
C VAL A 34 -3.42 4.27 -1.67
N GLU A 35 -3.04 5.45 -2.17
CA GLU A 35 -3.67 6.71 -1.82
C GLU A 35 -3.93 7.53 -3.08
N LYS A 36 -5.10 8.19 -3.10
CA LYS A 36 -5.46 9.12 -4.16
C LYS A 36 -4.53 10.33 -4.12
N ALA A 37 -4.04 10.76 -5.29
CA ALA A 37 -3.28 11.98 -5.39
C ALA A 37 -4.17 13.21 -5.02
N PRO A 38 -3.65 14.22 -4.29
CA PRO A 38 -4.48 15.31 -3.76
C PRO A 38 -5.30 16.10 -4.79
N LYS A 39 -4.87 16.11 -6.06
CA LYS A 39 -5.53 16.83 -7.15
C LYS A 39 -6.29 15.92 -8.12
N ALA A 40 -6.37 14.62 -7.85
CA ALA A 40 -7.06 13.68 -8.73
C ALA A 40 -8.57 13.84 -8.61
N ARG A 41 -9.25 13.93 -9.76
CA ARG A 41 -10.72 14.05 -9.88
C ARG A 41 -11.36 12.67 -10.05
N ILE A 42 -10.99 11.74 -9.18
CA ILE A 42 -11.56 10.38 -9.11
C ILE A 42 -12.18 10.16 -7.73
N GLY A 43 -13.08 9.18 -7.64
CA GLY A 43 -13.67 8.74 -6.38
C GLY A 43 -12.62 8.30 -5.36
N ASP A 44 -13.01 8.27 -4.09
CA ASP A 44 -12.15 7.74 -3.03
C ASP A 44 -12.08 6.22 -3.07
N LEU A 45 -10.98 5.67 -2.56
CA LEU A 45 -10.82 4.22 -2.42
C LEU A 45 -11.46 3.75 -1.12
N ASP A 46 -12.23 2.66 -1.17
CA ASP A 46 -12.82 2.02 0.02
C ASP A 46 -11.75 1.44 0.96
N LYS A 47 -10.63 0.99 0.41
CA LYS A 47 -9.50 0.41 1.15
C LYS A 47 -8.20 1.01 0.66
N LYS A 48 -7.23 1.13 1.57
CA LYS A 48 -5.89 1.66 1.26
C LYS A 48 -4.79 0.62 1.37
N LYS A 49 -5.05 -0.55 1.96
CA LYS A 49 -4.05 -1.61 2.19
C LYS A 49 -4.42 -2.85 1.37
N TYR A 50 -3.50 -3.27 0.51
CA TYR A 50 -3.68 -4.40 -0.39
C TYR A 50 -2.52 -5.37 -0.25
N LEU A 51 -2.77 -6.63 -0.59
CA LEU A 51 -1.77 -7.68 -0.59
C LEU A 51 -1.81 -8.37 -1.96
N VAL A 52 -0.95 -7.90 -2.86
CA VAL A 52 -0.94 -8.28 -4.28
C VAL A 52 0.05 -9.42 -4.53
N PRO A 53 -0.18 -10.30 -5.52
CA PRO A 53 0.82 -11.28 -5.96
C PRO A 53 2.13 -10.59 -6.38
N SER A 54 3.26 -11.23 -6.12
CA SER A 54 4.59 -10.70 -6.49
C SER A 54 4.86 -10.68 -8.00
N ASP A 55 4.13 -11.49 -8.75
CA ASP A 55 4.18 -11.60 -10.21
C ASP A 55 3.16 -10.69 -10.93
N LEU A 56 2.38 -9.90 -10.18
CA LEU A 56 1.42 -8.97 -10.76
C LEU A 56 2.15 -7.89 -11.57
N THR A 57 1.88 -7.86 -12.87
CA THR A 57 2.39 -6.84 -13.77
C THR A 57 1.62 -5.53 -13.60
N GLY A 58 2.26 -4.42 -13.96
CA GLY A 58 1.58 -3.12 -13.95
C GLY A 58 0.29 -3.14 -14.77
N GLU A 59 0.30 -3.77 -15.95
CA GLU A 59 -0.86 -3.90 -16.84
C GLU A 59 -2.06 -4.60 -16.19
N GLN A 60 -1.82 -5.60 -15.34
CA GLN A 60 -2.90 -6.30 -14.62
C GLN A 60 -3.48 -5.50 -13.45
N LEU A 61 -2.78 -4.44 -13.00
CA LEU A 61 -3.19 -3.60 -11.89
C LEU A 61 -4.02 -2.39 -12.32
N TRP A 62 -3.87 -1.93 -13.58
CA TRP A 62 -4.54 -0.76 -14.15
C TRP A 62 -5.87 -1.14 -14.81
#